data_AF-A0A8H4UYR2-F1
#
_entry.id   AF-A0A8H4UYR2-F1
#
_cell.length_a   1.000
_cell.length_b   1.000
_cell.length_c   1.000
_cell.angle_alpha   90.00
_cell.angle_beta   90.00
_cell.angle_gamma   90.00
#
_symmetry.space_group_name_H-M   'P 1'
#
loop_
_entity.id
_entity.type
_entity.pdbx_description
1 polymer ?
#
loop_
_entity_poly.entity_id
_entity_poly.type
_entity_poly.pdbx_seq_one_letter_code
_entity_poly.pdbx_strand_id
1 'polypeptide(L)'
;ANYRLRVTTGPSYDLNTHRVVAVNADETLRIENEQAVTYLCVRIQDYTGLPNNSPKTSPYFTHPLHESDQYSISFILIPKQDISGNDLMFGNDFNQPIRDSIPPGFNTALKIVKWAIDPGLDGDPYADKPYLYSPGLTSWNYLRVGEKVNLDEEVGEVNRHERIAVVEEGGEGSGEAEREKLQIPGEAAQRKKHYLDENKRKEFVFEKGRQYLVDFGNPYLGFN
;
A
#
# COMPACT_ATOMS: atom_id res chain seq x y z
N ALA A 1 11.82 9.27 -23.87
CA ALA A 1 11.69 10.39 -22.92
C ALA A 1 12.97 10.49 -22.09
N ASN A 2 13.42 11.69 -21.69
CA ASN A 2 14.66 11.88 -20.92
C ASN A 2 14.44 11.91 -19.38
N TYR A 3 13.30 11.41 -18.91
CA TYR A 3 12.97 11.40 -17.48
C TYR A 3 13.29 10.03 -16.88
N ARG A 4 13.77 10.03 -15.64
CA ARG A 4 14.04 8.82 -14.87
C ARG A 4 13.34 8.91 -13.53
N LEU A 5 12.72 7.83 -13.12
CA LEU A 5 11.98 7.77 -11.85
C LEU A 5 12.95 7.77 -10.67
N ARG A 6 12.72 8.64 -9.69
CA ARG A 6 13.36 8.59 -8.37
C ARG A 6 12.29 8.38 -7.34
N VAL A 7 12.40 7.32 -6.53
CA VAL A 7 11.45 7.02 -5.47
C VAL A 7 12.03 7.49 -4.13
N THR A 8 11.25 8.26 -3.39
CA THR A 8 11.61 8.73 -2.05
C THR A 8 10.42 8.56 -1.13
N THR A 9 10.66 8.44 0.17
CA THR A 9 9.61 8.23 1.16
C THR A 9 9.91 8.96 2.46
N GLY A 10 8.88 9.40 3.16
CA GLY A 10 8.98 10.10 4.43
C GLY A 10 7.63 10.12 5.17
N PRO A 11 7.61 10.61 6.41
CA PRO A 11 6.42 10.58 7.27
C PRO A 11 5.37 11.66 6.95
N SER A 12 5.67 12.56 6.00
CA SER A 12 4.83 13.70 5.62
C SER A 12 5.11 14.11 4.18
N TYR A 13 4.41 15.12 3.67
CA TYR A 13 4.67 15.69 2.33
C TYR A 13 5.93 16.59 2.24
N ASP A 14 6.62 16.86 3.35
CA ASP A 14 7.87 17.62 3.32
C ASP A 14 9.00 16.76 2.73
N LEU A 15 9.35 17.05 1.47
CA LEU A 15 10.40 16.35 0.73
C LEU A 15 11.78 16.38 1.41
N ASN A 16 12.04 17.34 2.32
CA ASN A 16 13.30 17.39 3.05
C ASN A 16 13.41 16.29 4.11
N THR A 17 12.28 15.73 4.54
CA THR A 17 12.22 14.59 5.45
C THR A 17 12.35 13.25 4.72
N HIS A 18 12.28 13.26 3.38
CA HIS A 18 12.28 12.06 2.60
C HIS A 18 13.67 11.44 2.44
N ARG A 19 13.70 10.11 2.40
CA ARG A 19 14.87 9.31 2.07
C ARG A 19 14.66 8.58 0.76
N VAL A 20 15.74 8.32 0.04
CA VAL A 20 15.70 7.54 -1.19
C VAL A 20 15.37 6.09 -0.86
N VAL A 21 14.39 5.52 -1.58
CA VAL A 21 14.04 4.11 -1.48
C VAL A 21 14.96 3.31 -2.40
N ALA A 22 15.58 2.25 -1.90
CA ALA A 22 16.32 1.30 -2.74
C ALA A 22 15.35 0.36 -3.46
N VAL A 23 14.80 0.84 -4.57
CA VAL A 23 13.85 0.07 -5.39
C VAL A 23 14.46 -1.29 -5.77
N ASN A 24 13.66 -2.35 -5.63
CA ASN A 24 13.99 -3.76 -5.90
C ASN A 24 15.08 -4.39 -5.01
N ALA A 25 15.67 -3.66 -4.06
CA ALA A 25 16.63 -4.23 -3.14
C ALA A 25 15.92 -5.01 -2.02
N ASP A 26 16.61 -5.99 -1.44
CA ASP A 26 16.12 -6.80 -0.33
C ASP A 26 16.22 -6.04 1.02
N GLU A 27 15.80 -4.78 1.03
CA GLU A 27 15.83 -3.90 2.19
C GLU A 27 14.53 -3.11 2.36
N THR A 28 14.08 -3.01 3.61
CA THR A 28 12.98 -2.12 4.00
C THR A 28 13.50 -0.76 4.43
N LEU A 29 12.79 0.29 4.07
CA LEU A 29 13.00 1.62 4.63
C LEU A 29 11.97 1.90 5.73
N ARG A 30 12.45 2.18 6.95
CA ARG A 30 11.60 2.49 8.11
C ARG A 30 11.18 3.96 8.11
N ILE A 31 9.89 4.20 8.25
CA ILE A 31 9.25 5.51 8.37
C ILE A 31 8.48 5.53 9.67
N GLU A 32 8.45 6.66 10.35
CA GLU A 32 7.75 6.79 11.62
C GLU A 32 7.19 8.18 11.80
N ASN A 33 5.95 8.26 12.27
CA ASN A 33 5.33 9.50 12.72
C ASN A 33 4.54 9.25 14.02
N GLU A 34 3.67 10.18 14.40
CA GLU A 34 2.85 10.08 15.60
C GLU A 34 1.81 8.94 15.53
N GLN A 35 1.41 8.55 14.31
CA GLN A 35 0.34 7.60 14.07
C GLN A 35 0.83 6.15 13.97
N ALA A 36 2.00 5.92 13.36
CA ALA A 36 2.47 4.56 13.10
C ALA A 36 3.99 4.48 12.88
N VAL A 37 4.50 3.25 12.99
CA VAL A 37 5.77 2.80 12.42
C VAL A 37 5.46 2.03 11.14
N THR A 38 6.18 2.31 10.06
CA THR A 38 6.00 1.66 8.76
C THR A 38 7.34 1.17 8.22
N TYR A 39 7.40 -0.08 7.75
CA TYR A 39 8.54 -0.61 7.00
C TYR A 39 8.13 -0.79 5.55
N LEU A 40 8.76 -0.08 4.61
CA LEU A 40 8.36 -0.02 3.21
C LEU A 40 9.35 -0.71 2.28
N CYS A 41 8.84 -1.46 1.31
CA CYS A 41 9.55 -1.90 0.11
C CYS A 41 8.81 -1.42 -1.14
N VAL A 42 9.57 -0.98 -2.14
CA VAL A 42 9.03 -0.65 -3.47
C VAL A 42 9.74 -1.49 -4.51
N ARG A 43 8.95 -2.16 -5.34
CA ARG A 43 9.45 -3.02 -6.43
C ARG A 43 8.85 -2.55 -7.74
N ILE A 44 9.65 -2.52 -8.78
CA ILE A 44 9.26 -2.08 -10.11
C ILE A 44 9.92 -3.02 -11.11
N GLN A 45 9.12 -3.65 -11.97
CA GLN A 45 9.63 -4.53 -13.01
C GLN A 45 10.43 -3.70 -14.03
N ASP A 46 11.52 -4.24 -14.56
CA ASP A 46 12.41 -3.61 -15.55
C ASP A 46 12.98 -2.23 -15.18
N TYR A 47 13.07 -1.91 -13.88
CA TYR A 47 13.42 -0.59 -13.34
C TYR A 47 14.68 0.04 -13.96
N THR A 48 14.53 1.26 -14.50
CA THR A 48 15.63 2.09 -15.05
C THR A 48 15.85 3.41 -14.30
N GLY A 49 15.23 3.56 -13.13
CA GLY A 49 15.25 4.79 -12.34
C GLY A 49 16.53 5.02 -11.51
N LEU A 50 16.42 5.86 -10.49
CA LEU A 50 17.50 6.28 -9.60
C LEU A 50 17.28 5.72 -8.17
N PRO A 51 18.35 5.23 -7.50
CA PRO A 51 19.76 5.32 -7.89
C PRO A 51 20.17 4.32 -8.98
N ASN A 52 21.27 4.61 -9.69
CA ASN A 52 21.72 3.82 -10.85
C ASN A 52 22.07 2.36 -10.55
N ASN A 53 22.34 2.04 -9.29
CA ASN A 53 22.72 0.71 -8.83
C ASN A 53 21.53 -0.10 -8.32
N SER A 54 20.30 0.43 -8.36
CA SER A 54 19.10 -0.36 -8.03
C SER A 54 18.97 -1.55 -8.98
N PRO A 55 18.63 -2.75 -8.47
CA PRO A 55 18.31 -3.89 -9.32
C PRO A 55 17.20 -3.56 -10.31
N LYS A 56 17.30 -4.11 -11.52
CA LYS A 56 16.26 -3.93 -12.55
C LYS A 56 14.96 -4.67 -12.22
N THR A 57 15.02 -5.74 -11.45
CA THR A 57 13.87 -6.56 -11.10
C THR A 57 14.07 -7.16 -9.71
N SER A 58 13.05 -7.84 -9.20
CA SER A 58 13.02 -8.50 -7.89
C SER A 58 12.44 -9.92 -8.03
N PRO A 59 12.86 -10.89 -7.20
CA PRO A 59 12.25 -12.22 -7.13
C PRO A 59 10.73 -12.20 -6.94
N TYR A 60 10.18 -11.12 -6.36
CA TYR A 60 8.74 -10.87 -6.25
C TYR A 60 7.98 -11.14 -7.56
N PHE A 61 8.47 -10.65 -8.70
CA PHE A 61 7.79 -10.77 -10.01
C PHE A 61 7.84 -12.19 -10.61
N THR A 62 8.54 -13.12 -9.95
CA THR A 62 8.55 -14.54 -10.32
C THR A 62 7.65 -15.39 -9.43
N HIS A 63 7.07 -14.80 -8.38
CA HIS A 63 6.13 -15.48 -7.51
C HIS A 63 4.80 -15.68 -8.24
N PRO A 64 4.12 -16.85 -8.11
CA PRO A 64 2.86 -17.13 -8.82
C PRO A 64 1.74 -16.12 -8.59
N LEU A 65 1.75 -15.41 -7.45
CA LEU A 65 0.78 -14.35 -7.16
C LEU A 65 1.01 -13.05 -7.94
N HIS A 66 2.22 -12.86 -8.49
CA HIS A 66 2.72 -11.55 -8.94
C HIS A 66 3.36 -11.57 -10.33
N GLU A 67 3.22 -12.67 -11.09
CA GLU A 67 3.81 -12.83 -12.43
C GLU A 67 3.37 -11.74 -13.43
N SER A 68 2.21 -11.12 -13.19
CA SER A 68 1.68 -10.05 -14.03
C SER A 68 1.92 -8.64 -13.51
N ASP A 69 2.33 -8.48 -12.25
CA ASP A 69 2.45 -7.18 -11.61
C ASP A 69 3.62 -6.39 -12.21
N GLN A 70 3.39 -5.11 -12.51
CA GLN A 70 4.45 -4.22 -13.02
C GLN A 70 5.19 -3.48 -11.90
N TYR A 71 4.56 -3.40 -10.73
CA TYR A 71 5.13 -2.79 -9.54
C TYR A 71 4.44 -3.33 -8.28
N SER A 72 5.09 -3.08 -7.14
CA SER A 72 4.55 -3.36 -5.81
C SER A 72 5.01 -2.30 -4.82
N ILE A 73 4.09 -1.92 -3.94
CA ILE A 73 4.31 -1.12 -2.74
C ILE A 73 3.88 -2.02 -1.58
N SER A 74 4.84 -2.74 -0.99
CA SER A 74 4.58 -3.57 0.19
C SER A 74 5.04 -2.86 1.44
N PHE A 75 4.26 -2.95 2.51
CA PHE A 75 4.66 -2.39 3.78
C PHE A 75 4.13 -3.15 4.98
N ILE A 76 4.86 -3.07 6.09
CA ILE A 76 4.35 -3.41 7.43
C ILE A 76 3.91 -2.10 8.07
N LEU A 77 2.65 -2.01 8.47
CA LEU A 77 2.12 -0.92 9.28
C LEU A 77 1.96 -1.39 10.73
N ILE A 78 2.47 -0.62 11.69
CA ILE A 78 2.32 -0.86 13.12
C ILE A 78 1.72 0.41 13.76
N PRO A 79 0.41 0.44 14.02
CA PRO A 79 -0.24 1.62 14.60
C PRO A 79 0.28 1.91 16.01
N LYS A 80 0.47 3.19 16.34
CA LYS A 80 0.81 3.66 17.69
C LYS A 80 -0.42 3.95 18.54
N GLN A 81 -1.58 3.98 17.89
CA GLN A 81 -2.90 4.12 18.47
C GLN A 81 -3.89 3.32 17.62
N ASP A 82 -5.06 3.02 18.17
CA ASP A 82 -6.12 2.36 17.41
C ASP A 82 -6.60 3.27 16.29
N ILE A 83 -6.74 2.74 15.08
CA ILE A 83 -7.24 3.48 13.91
C ILE A 83 -8.48 2.76 13.38
N SER A 84 -9.57 3.49 13.13
CA SER A 84 -10.77 2.90 12.52
C SER A 84 -10.46 2.39 11.11
N GLY A 85 -11.09 1.29 10.70
CA GLY A 85 -11.03 0.79 9.33
C GLY A 85 -11.49 1.80 8.26
N ASN A 86 -12.23 2.85 8.66
CA ASN A 86 -12.63 3.96 7.78
C ASN A 86 -11.59 5.09 7.70
N ASP A 87 -10.74 5.25 8.70
CA ASP A 87 -9.86 6.42 8.81
C ASP A 87 -8.50 6.18 8.16
N LEU A 88 -8.13 4.90 7.99
CA LEU A 88 -6.89 4.53 7.32
C LEU A 88 -7.09 4.48 5.80
N MET A 89 -6.78 5.62 5.17
CA MET A 89 -6.89 5.82 3.73
C MET A 89 -5.60 5.44 3.01
N PHE A 90 -5.72 4.91 1.79
CA PHE A 90 -4.60 4.61 0.92
C PHE A 90 -4.92 5.08 -0.50
N GLY A 91 -3.90 5.57 -1.22
CA GLY A 91 -4.07 6.04 -2.58
C GLY A 91 -2.95 6.96 -3.03
N ASN A 92 -3.22 7.69 -4.12
CA ASN A 92 -2.23 8.52 -4.79
C ASN A 92 -2.74 9.95 -4.89
N ASP A 93 -1.82 10.90 -4.81
CA ASP A 93 -2.04 12.28 -5.18
C ASP A 93 -0.90 12.82 -6.04
N PHE A 94 -1.16 13.96 -6.66
CA PHE A 94 -0.23 14.61 -7.56
C PHE A 94 -0.04 16.06 -7.13
N ASN A 95 1.22 16.49 -7.10
CA ASN A 95 1.59 17.87 -6.76
C ASN A 95 1.33 18.87 -7.89
N GLN A 96 0.94 18.39 -9.07
CA GLN A 96 0.69 19.18 -10.27
C GLN A 96 -0.54 18.64 -11.01
N PRO A 97 -1.26 19.49 -11.78
CA PRO A 97 -2.39 19.05 -12.58
C PRO A 97 -1.95 18.00 -13.61
N ILE A 98 -2.72 16.92 -13.75
CA ILE A 98 -2.49 15.88 -14.77
C ILE A 98 -3.54 15.89 -15.88
N ARG A 99 -4.50 16.81 -15.84
CA ARG A 99 -5.68 16.88 -16.72
C ARG A 99 -5.38 16.78 -18.22
N ASP A 100 -4.24 17.31 -18.66
CA ASP A 100 -3.83 17.27 -20.07
C ASP A 100 -3.20 15.93 -20.48
N SER A 101 -2.87 15.08 -19.51
CA SER A 101 -2.32 13.72 -19.69
C SER A 101 -3.37 12.63 -19.44
N ILE A 102 -4.59 12.99 -19.03
CA ILE A 102 -5.66 12.02 -18.78
C ILE A 102 -6.26 11.55 -20.11
N PRO A 103 -6.35 10.23 -20.36
CA PRO A 103 -7.00 9.71 -21.55
C PRO A 103 -8.48 10.13 -21.65
N PRO A 104 -8.99 10.43 -22.86
CA PRO A 104 -10.41 10.69 -23.07
C PRO A 104 -11.28 9.58 -22.46
N GLY A 105 -12.32 9.97 -21.70
CA GLY A 105 -13.26 9.02 -21.08
C GLY A 105 -12.89 8.55 -19.67
N PHE A 106 -11.76 8.98 -19.10
CA PHE A 106 -11.35 8.61 -17.74
C PHE A 106 -12.41 8.91 -16.67
N ASN A 107 -13.14 10.02 -16.78
CA ASN A 107 -14.22 10.34 -15.82
C ASN A 107 -15.38 9.32 -15.86
N THR A 108 -15.68 8.76 -17.03
CA THR A 108 -16.69 7.70 -17.15
C THR A 108 -16.17 6.41 -16.54
N ALA A 109 -14.91 6.05 -16.80
CA ALA A 109 -14.27 4.88 -16.18
C ALA A 109 -14.23 5.02 -14.65
N LEU A 110 -13.83 6.18 -14.12
CA LEU A 110 -13.80 6.44 -12.69
C LEU A 110 -15.20 6.35 -12.06
N LYS A 111 -16.24 6.89 -12.71
CA LYS A 111 -17.63 6.74 -12.25
C LYS A 111 -18.07 5.28 -12.21
N ILE A 112 -17.68 4.48 -13.21
CA ILE A 112 -17.97 3.03 -13.23
C ILE A 112 -17.24 2.32 -12.09
N VAL A 113 -15.97 2.63 -11.84
CA VAL A 113 -15.21 2.07 -10.71
C VAL A 113 -15.87 2.42 -9.39
N LYS A 114 -16.21 3.70 -9.16
CA LYS A 114 -16.90 4.14 -7.93
C LYS A 114 -18.26 3.45 -7.76
N TRP A 115 -19.03 3.29 -8.83
CA TRP A 115 -20.38 2.71 -8.75
C TRP A 115 -20.37 1.18 -8.62
N ALA A 116 -19.48 0.48 -9.32
CA ALA A 116 -19.51 -0.99 -9.47
C ALA A 116 -18.42 -1.75 -8.70
N ILE A 117 -17.32 -1.09 -8.32
CA ILE A 117 -16.13 -1.78 -7.78
C ILE A 117 -15.79 -1.29 -6.37
N ASP A 118 -15.59 0.01 -6.17
CA ASP A 118 -15.24 0.59 -4.88
C ASP A 118 -16.00 1.90 -4.63
N PRO A 119 -17.18 1.86 -3.99
CA PRO A 119 -17.91 3.06 -3.57
C PRO A 119 -17.17 3.91 -2.53
N GLY A 120 -16.16 3.37 -1.84
CA GLY A 120 -15.30 4.10 -0.91
C GLY A 120 -14.21 4.92 -1.60
N LEU A 121 -14.08 4.81 -2.93
CA LEU A 121 -13.10 5.56 -3.71
C LEU A 121 -13.53 7.02 -3.85
N ASP A 122 -12.80 7.92 -3.21
CA ASP A 122 -12.89 9.36 -3.41
C ASP A 122 -11.72 9.88 -4.25
N GLY A 123 -11.97 10.93 -5.03
CA GLY A 123 -10.93 11.48 -5.90
C GLY A 123 -11.46 12.45 -6.94
N ASP A 124 -10.61 13.43 -7.25
CA ASP A 124 -10.76 14.37 -8.35
C ASP A 124 -9.49 14.36 -9.21
N PRO A 125 -9.50 13.66 -10.36
CA PRO A 125 -8.33 13.59 -11.23
C PRO A 125 -8.10 14.89 -12.05
N TYR A 126 -9.08 15.81 -12.10
CA TYR A 126 -8.99 17.06 -12.87
C TYR A 126 -8.63 18.28 -12.02
N ALA A 127 -8.52 18.12 -10.69
CA ALA A 127 -8.07 19.16 -9.78
C ALA A 127 -6.65 19.65 -10.12
N ASP A 128 -6.28 20.83 -9.62
CA ASP A 128 -4.89 21.31 -9.75
C ASP A 128 -3.90 20.47 -8.91
N LYS A 129 -4.42 19.81 -7.87
CA LYS A 129 -3.74 18.73 -7.14
C LYS A 129 -4.62 17.49 -7.18
N PRO A 130 -4.51 16.70 -8.26
CA PRO A 130 -5.30 15.49 -8.44
C PRO A 130 -5.08 14.52 -7.28
N TYR A 131 -6.13 13.81 -6.89
CA TYR A 131 -6.04 12.78 -5.85
C TYR A 131 -7.03 11.64 -6.09
N LEU A 132 -6.70 10.48 -5.53
CA LEU A 132 -7.53 9.29 -5.54
C LEU A 132 -7.21 8.42 -4.32
N TYR A 133 -8.16 8.31 -3.38
CA TYR A 133 -8.03 7.56 -2.13
C TYR A 133 -9.22 6.63 -1.91
N SER A 134 -8.99 5.49 -1.29
CA SER A 134 -10.04 4.67 -0.68
C SER A 134 -9.57 4.08 0.66
N PRO A 135 -10.48 3.58 1.51
CA PRO A 135 -10.07 2.86 2.71
C PRO A 135 -9.09 1.73 2.35
N GLY A 136 -8.02 1.56 3.13
CA GLY A 136 -7.00 0.54 2.85
C GLY A 136 -7.59 -0.86 2.70
N LEU A 137 -8.60 -1.18 3.52
CA LEU A 137 -9.31 -2.46 3.51
C LEU A 137 -10.02 -2.78 2.18
N THR A 138 -10.34 -1.78 1.35
CA THR A 138 -10.98 -1.97 0.04
C THR A 138 -9.99 -1.92 -1.12
N SER A 139 -8.85 -1.25 -0.95
CA SER A 139 -7.87 -1.02 -2.01
C SER A 139 -6.74 -2.05 -2.07
N TRP A 140 -6.22 -2.49 -0.94
CA TRP A 140 -5.01 -3.32 -0.91
C TRP A 140 -5.22 -4.68 -1.58
N ASN A 141 -4.24 -5.11 -2.38
CA ASN A 141 -4.29 -6.39 -3.07
C ASN A 141 -4.26 -7.55 -2.08
N TYR A 142 -3.36 -7.47 -1.09
CA TYR A 142 -3.22 -8.47 -0.03
C TYR A 142 -3.10 -7.78 1.32
N LEU A 143 -3.76 -8.36 2.34
CA LEU A 143 -3.65 -7.96 3.73
C LEU A 143 -3.38 -9.19 4.60
N ARG A 144 -2.28 -9.13 5.36
CA ARG A 144 -2.00 -10.09 6.42
C ARG A 144 -2.08 -9.43 7.79
N VAL A 145 -2.94 -9.95 8.66
CA VAL A 145 -3.08 -9.50 10.04
C VAL A 145 -2.06 -10.25 10.90
N GLY A 146 -1.07 -9.54 11.41
CA GLY A 146 0.08 -10.07 12.13
C GLY A 146 -0.08 -10.09 13.65
N GLU A 147 1.00 -10.43 14.34
CA GLU A 147 1.10 -10.36 15.81
C GLU A 147 1.17 -8.93 16.35
N LYS A 148 0.84 -8.78 17.64
CA LYS A 148 1.14 -7.56 18.39
C LYS A 148 2.61 -7.55 18.81
N VAL A 149 3.25 -6.38 18.69
CA VAL A 149 4.64 -6.15 19.08
C VAL A 149 4.73 -5.10 20.18
N ASN A 150 5.84 -5.11 20.90
CA ASN A 150 6.19 -4.05 21.82
C ASN A 150 6.73 -2.85 21.03
N LEU A 151 5.99 -1.75 21.00
CA LEU A 151 6.40 -0.52 20.29
C LEU A 151 7.72 0.05 20.80
N ASP A 152 8.06 -0.16 22.08
CA ASP A 152 9.33 0.31 22.66
C ASP A 152 10.54 -0.46 22.11
N GLU A 153 10.31 -1.66 21.55
CA GLU A 153 11.32 -2.49 20.89
C GLU A 153 11.39 -2.25 19.37
N GLU A 154 10.40 -1.57 18.79
CA GLU A 154 10.36 -1.21 17.37
C GLU A 154 11.19 0.04 17.07
N VAL A 155 12.47 0.00 17.42
CA VAL A 155 13.42 1.10 17.29
C VAL A 155 14.54 0.79 16.28
N GLY A 156 15.04 1.84 15.62
CA GLY A 156 16.18 1.73 14.70
C GLY A 156 15.85 1.16 13.32
N GLU A 157 16.86 1.08 12.45
CA GLU A 157 16.72 0.55 11.08
C GLU A 157 16.95 -0.96 11.08
N VAL A 158 15.93 -1.73 11.44
CA VAL A 158 15.92 -3.18 11.29
C VAL A 158 15.33 -3.54 9.93
N ASN A 159 16.08 -4.30 9.13
CA ASN A 159 15.57 -4.79 7.86
C ASN A 159 14.47 -5.84 8.10
N ARG A 160 13.27 -5.60 7.58
CA ARG A 160 12.11 -6.50 7.65
C ARG A 160 11.74 -7.08 6.28
N HIS A 161 12.61 -7.00 5.28
CA HIS A 161 12.30 -7.36 3.90
C HIS A 161 11.70 -8.77 3.77
N GLU A 162 12.28 -9.77 4.45
CA GLU A 162 11.78 -11.16 4.39
C GLU A 162 10.30 -11.29 4.76
N ARG A 163 9.81 -10.44 5.68
CA ARG A 163 8.41 -10.46 6.12
C ARG A 163 7.43 -9.96 5.07
N ILE A 164 7.89 -9.12 4.15
CA ILE A 164 7.08 -8.52 3.08
C ILE A 164 7.70 -8.76 1.70
N ALA A 165 8.50 -9.83 1.58
CA ALA A 165 9.05 -10.28 0.31
C ALA A 165 7.92 -10.71 -0.63
N VAL A 166 6.93 -11.40 -0.08
CA VAL A 166 5.62 -11.72 -0.67
C VAL A 166 4.60 -11.66 0.46
N VAL A 167 3.52 -10.88 0.29
CA VAL A 167 2.44 -10.80 1.28
C VAL A 167 1.26 -11.60 0.77
N GLU A 168 0.85 -12.60 1.54
CA GLU A 168 -0.34 -13.39 1.27
C GLU A 168 -1.50 -12.95 2.16
N GLU A 169 -2.72 -12.97 1.61
CA GLU A 169 -3.95 -12.70 2.35
C GLU A 169 -4.10 -13.69 3.51
N GLY A 170 -4.52 -13.21 4.68
CA GLY A 170 -4.80 -14.06 5.83
C GLY A 170 -4.38 -13.44 7.15
N GLY A 171 -4.15 -14.28 8.14
CA GLY A 171 -3.59 -13.90 9.42
C GLY A 171 -2.37 -14.76 9.77
N GLU A 172 -1.70 -14.36 10.84
CA GLU A 172 -0.69 -15.17 11.50
C GLU A 172 -0.80 -14.97 13.01
N GLY A 173 -0.55 -16.04 13.77
CA GLY A 173 -0.61 -16.00 15.23
C GLY A 173 -1.95 -15.44 15.75
N SER A 174 -1.91 -14.48 16.68
CA SER A 174 -3.10 -13.82 17.21
C SER A 174 -3.91 -13.03 16.16
N GLY A 175 -3.32 -12.71 15.01
CA GLY A 175 -4.03 -12.06 13.91
C GLY A 175 -5.06 -12.96 13.23
N GLU A 176 -4.86 -14.28 13.24
CA GLU A 176 -5.83 -15.25 12.70
C GLU A 176 -7.12 -15.24 13.52
N ALA A 177 -7.00 -15.20 14.85
CA ALA A 177 -8.14 -15.15 15.76
C ALA A 177 -8.96 -13.86 15.59
N GLU A 178 -8.32 -12.71 15.37
CA GLU A 178 -9.04 -11.46 15.09
C GLU A 178 -9.77 -11.52 13.74
N ARG A 179 -9.19 -12.16 12.72
CA ARG A 179 -9.86 -12.38 11.43
C ARG A 179 -11.10 -13.26 11.58
N GLU A 180 -10.99 -14.36 12.32
CA GLU A 180 -12.10 -15.27 12.58
C GLU A 180 -13.24 -14.56 13.31
N LYS A 181 -12.90 -13.82 14.38
CA LYS A 181 -13.85 -13.03 15.17
C LYS A 181 -14.62 -12.00 14.35
N LEU A 182 -13.93 -11.32 13.42
CA LEU A 182 -14.54 -10.33 12.52
C LEU A 182 -15.13 -10.95 11.25
N GLN A 183 -15.06 -12.28 11.11
CA GLN A 183 -15.57 -13.03 9.96
C GLN A 183 -14.99 -12.53 8.62
N ILE A 184 -13.70 -12.20 8.63
CA ILE A 184 -12.99 -11.68 7.45
C ILE A 184 -12.81 -12.84 6.45
N PRO A 185 -13.29 -12.71 5.20
CA PRO A 185 -13.10 -13.75 4.20
C PRO A 185 -11.62 -14.07 3.95
N GLY A 186 -11.30 -15.33 3.66
CA GLY A 186 -9.93 -15.78 3.40
C GLY A 186 -9.35 -15.32 2.05
N GLU A 187 -10.20 -15.07 1.07
CA GLU A 187 -9.78 -14.62 -0.26
C GLU A 187 -9.74 -13.10 -0.37
N ALA A 188 -8.68 -12.54 -0.96
CA ALA A 188 -8.47 -11.09 -1.04
C ALA A 188 -9.62 -10.35 -1.74
N ALA A 189 -10.16 -10.92 -2.82
CA ALA A 189 -11.31 -10.33 -3.53
C ALA A 189 -12.57 -10.30 -2.65
N GLN A 190 -12.77 -11.32 -1.83
CA GLN A 190 -13.90 -11.40 -0.90
C GLN A 190 -13.71 -10.46 0.29
N ARG A 191 -12.48 -10.33 0.83
CA ARG A 191 -12.15 -9.33 1.86
C ARG A 191 -12.47 -7.92 1.37
N LYS A 192 -11.97 -7.55 0.20
CA LYS A 192 -12.25 -6.22 -0.38
C LYS A 192 -13.75 -5.97 -0.50
N LYS A 193 -14.50 -6.95 -1.02
CA LYS A 193 -15.96 -6.89 -1.12
C LYS A 193 -16.64 -6.77 0.25
N HIS A 194 -16.19 -7.53 1.25
CA HIS A 194 -16.71 -7.50 2.62
C HIS A 194 -16.59 -6.10 3.21
N TYR A 195 -15.45 -5.44 2.99
CA TYR A 195 -15.20 -4.08 3.45
C TYR A 195 -15.74 -2.99 2.55
N LEU A 196 -16.50 -3.28 1.49
CA LEU A 196 -17.31 -2.24 0.84
C LEU A 196 -18.46 -1.77 1.73
N ASP A 197 -18.93 -2.65 2.64
CA ASP A 197 -19.88 -2.29 3.68
C ASP A 197 -19.19 -1.43 4.76
N GLU A 198 -19.63 -0.19 4.88
CA GLU A 198 -19.08 0.76 5.84
C GLU A 198 -19.26 0.30 7.29
N ASN A 199 -20.33 -0.43 7.62
CA ASN A 199 -20.53 -0.96 8.98
C ASN A 199 -19.46 -2.00 9.31
N LYS A 200 -19.13 -2.87 8.35
CA LYS A 200 -18.03 -3.84 8.48
C LYS A 200 -16.67 -3.17 8.59
N ARG A 201 -16.45 -2.06 7.86
CA ARG A 201 -15.22 -1.26 8.04
C ARG A 201 -15.14 -0.60 9.41
N LYS A 202 -16.25 -0.08 9.94
CA LYS A 202 -16.30 0.53 11.29
C LYS A 202 -16.06 -0.47 12.41
N GLU A 203 -16.46 -1.73 12.21
CA GLU A 203 -16.18 -2.83 13.15
C GLU A 203 -14.68 -3.21 13.17
N PHE A 204 -13.95 -2.98 12.08
CA PHE A 204 -12.52 -3.26 12.02
C PHE A 204 -11.71 -2.13 12.66
N VAL A 205 -10.81 -2.50 13.56
CA VAL A 205 -9.85 -1.60 14.19
C VAL A 205 -8.44 -2.06 13.84
N PHE A 206 -7.65 -1.15 13.27
CA PHE A 206 -6.21 -1.31 13.23
C PHE A 206 -5.67 -1.10 14.64
N GLU A 207 -5.45 -2.18 15.36
CA GLU A 207 -5.08 -2.18 16.78
C GLU A 207 -3.67 -1.61 16.99
N LYS A 208 -3.53 -0.79 18.03
CA LYS A 208 -2.23 -0.33 18.52
C LYS A 208 -1.28 -1.51 18.71
N GLY A 209 -0.09 -1.37 18.15
CA GLY A 209 1.00 -2.34 18.24
C GLY A 209 0.83 -3.58 17.39
N ARG A 210 -0.27 -3.76 16.64
CA ARG A 210 -0.41 -4.91 15.73
C ARG A 210 0.28 -4.65 14.40
N GLN A 211 0.98 -5.66 13.89
CA GLN A 211 1.54 -5.62 12.54
C GLN A 211 0.45 -5.89 11.50
N TYR A 212 0.35 -5.03 10.49
CA TYR A 212 -0.47 -5.24 9.30
C TYR A 212 0.44 -5.24 8.08
N LEU A 213 0.63 -6.40 7.47
CA LEU A 213 1.43 -6.53 6.26
C LEU A 213 0.50 -6.31 5.07
N VAL A 214 0.91 -5.43 4.19
CA VAL A 214 0.13 -4.96 3.06
C VAL A 214 0.95 -5.12 1.80
N ASP A 215 0.29 -5.50 0.72
CA ASP A 215 0.84 -5.35 -0.62
C ASP A 215 -0.17 -4.71 -1.56
N PHE A 216 0.33 -3.80 -2.39
CA PHE A 216 -0.43 -3.11 -3.42
C PHE A 216 0.38 -3.04 -4.71
N GLY A 217 -0.18 -3.57 -5.78
CA GLY A 217 0.46 -3.70 -7.08
C GLY A 217 -0.57 -3.96 -8.16
N ASN A 218 -0.25 -3.63 -9.41
CA ASN A 218 -1.11 -3.98 -10.53
C ASN A 218 -0.33 -4.15 -11.84
N PRO A 219 -0.94 -4.81 -12.85
CA PRO A 219 -0.33 -5.02 -14.16
C PRO A 219 -0.43 -3.81 -15.10
N TYR A 220 -1.08 -2.72 -14.71
CA TYR A 220 -1.52 -1.67 -15.63
C TYR A 220 -0.61 -0.45 -15.70
N LEU A 221 0.22 -0.22 -14.68
CA LEU A 221 1.14 0.91 -14.61
C LEU A 221 2.59 0.45 -14.71
N GLY A 222 3.21 0.72 -15.86
CA GLY A 222 4.66 0.60 -16.05
C GLY A 222 5.38 1.90 -15.69
N PHE A 223 6.54 1.81 -15.06
CA PHE A 223 7.34 2.95 -14.59
C PHE A 223 8.68 3.11 -15.33
N ASN A 224 8.85 2.47 -16.48
CA ASN A 224 10.04 2.55 -17.34
C ASN A 224 9.83 3.35 -18.61
#